data_AF-Q33844-F1
#
_entry.id   AF-Q33844-F1
#
_cell.length_a   1.000
_cell.length_b   1.000
_cell.length_c   1.000
_cell.angle_alpha   90.00
_cell.angle_beta   90.00
_cell.angle_gamma   90.00
#
_symmetry.space_group_name_H-M   'P 1'
#
loop_
_entity.id
_entity.type
_entity.pdbx_description
1 polymer ?
#
loop_
_entity_poly.entity_id
_entity_poly.type
_entity_poly.pdbx_seq_one_letter_code
_entity_poly.pdbx_strand_id
1 'polypeptide(L)' 'FLLLTWIGARPVEDPYIFLGQILTCAYFSYFVFTPIVINLNDKIV' A
#
# COMPACT_ATOMS: atom_id res chain seq x y z
N PHE A 1 -1.87 6.95 -0.69
CA PHE A 1 -2.96 7.79 -0.12
C PHE A 1 -3.96 8.21 -1.20
N LEU A 2 -3.59 9.06 -2.18
CA LEU A 2 -4.51 9.54 -3.23
C LEU A 2 -5.30 8.43 -3.95
N LEU A 3 -4.66 7.30 -4.26
CA LEU A 3 -5.31 6.15 -4.90
C LEU A 3 -6.33 5.44 -3.98
N LEU A 4 -6.07 5.38 -2.67
CA LEU A 4 -7.03 4.84 -1.70
C LEU A 4 -8.24 5.78 -1.51
N THR A 5 -8.03 7.08 -1.58
CA THR A 5 -9.14 8.06 -1.57
C THR A 5 -9.99 7.92 -2.83
N TRP A 6 -9.35 7.75 -3.99
CA TRP A 6 -10.06 7.57 -5.25
C TRP A 6 -10.87 6.27 -5.30
N ILE A 7 -10.31 5.14 -4.82
CA ILE A 7 -11.05 3.86 -4.81
C ILE A 7 -12.23 3.88 -3.82
N GLY A 8 -12.14 4.64 -2.73
CA GLY A 8 -13.25 4.82 -1.78
C GLY A 8 -14.46 5.57 -2.36
N ALA A 9 -14.29 6.30 -3.47
CA ALA A 9 -15.37 6.96 -4.20
C ALA A 9 -15.95 6.11 -5.35
N ARG A 10 -15.42 4.90 -5.57
CA ARG A 10 -15.90 3.96 -6.60
C ARG A 10 -16.95 3.01 -6.04
N PRO A 11 -17.83 2.44 -6.89
CA PRO A 11 -18.83 1.47 -6.45
C PRO A 11 -18.18 0.19 -5.90
N VAL A 12 -18.86 -0.47 -4.96
CA VAL A 12 -18.41 -1.72 -4.32
C VAL A 12 -18.79 -2.91 -5.22
N GLU A 13 -18.20 -2.93 -6.41
CA GLU A 13 -18.44 -3.91 -7.46
C GLU A 13 -17.10 -4.32 -8.09
N ASP A 14 -17.08 -5.44 -8.79
CA ASP A 14 -15.91 -5.81 -9.59
C ASP A 14 -15.71 -4.80 -10.74
N PRO A 15 -14.47 -4.38 -11.03
CA PRO A 15 -13.19 -4.86 -10.50
C PRO A 15 -12.63 -4.06 -9.30
N TYR A 16 -13.40 -3.10 -8.76
CA TYR A 16 -12.91 -2.14 -7.76
C TYR A 16 -12.63 -2.77 -6.39
N ILE A 17 -13.34 -3.85 -6.04
CA ILE A 17 -13.08 -4.61 -4.81
C ILE A 17 -11.65 -5.17 -4.84
N PHE A 18 -11.29 -5.86 -5.92
CA PHE A 18 -9.96 -6.45 -6.08
C PHE A 18 -8.87 -5.38 -6.10
N LEU A 19 -9.10 -4.28 -6.82
CA LEU A 19 -8.17 -3.15 -6.84
C LEU A 19 -8.01 -2.51 -5.44
N GLY A 20 -9.10 -2.36 -4.69
CA GLY A 20 -9.08 -1.85 -3.32
C GLY A 20 -8.26 -2.73 -2.38
N GLN A 21 -8.40 -4.05 -2.48
CA GLN A 21 -7.60 -5.01 -1.69
C GLN A 21 -6.10 -4.90 -1.99
N ILE A 22 -5.71 -4.81 -3.28
CA ILE A 22 -4.30 -4.64 -3.65
C ILE A 22 -3.75 -3.33 -3.08
N LEU A 23 -4.50 -2.23 -3.21
CA LEU A 23 -4.07 -0.91 -2.75
C LEU A 23 -3.91 -0.84 -1.23
N THR A 24 -4.80 -1.46 -0.46
CA THR A 24 -4.68 -1.52 1.00
C THR A 24 -3.50 -2.39 1.43
N CYS A 25 -3.32 -3.58 0.84
CA CYS A 25 -2.15 -4.42 1.09
C CYS A 25 -0.84 -3.67 0.78
N ALA A 26 -0.75 -2.99 -0.36
CA ALA A 26 0.41 -2.19 -0.72
C ALA A 26 0.67 -1.04 0.26
N TYR A 27 -0.39 -0.34 0.69
CA TYR A 27 -0.28 0.76 1.65
C TYR A 27 0.29 0.32 3.00
N PHE A 28 -0.19 -0.79 3.57
CA PHE A 28 0.33 -1.30 4.84
C PHE A 28 1.71 -1.94 4.69
N SER A 29 1.98 -2.60 3.55
CA SER A 29 3.29 -3.17 3.25
C SER A 29 4.40 -2.11 3.27
N TYR A 30 4.12 -0.89 2.80
CA TYR A 30 5.08 0.22 2.89
C TYR A 30 5.58 0.45 4.34
N PHE A 31 4.68 0.44 5.33
CA PHE A 31 5.06 0.61 6.73
C PHE A 31 5.86 -0.56 7.30
N VAL A 32 5.63 -1.78 6.81
CA VAL A 32 6.40 -2.96 7.19
C VAL A 32 7.80 -2.93 6.56
N PHE A 33 7.91 -2.54 5.29
CA PHE A 33 9.18 -2.51 4.58
C PHE A 33 10.07 -1.32 4.94
N THR A 34 9.50 -0.18 5.35
CA THR A 34 10.26 1.01 5.73
C THR A 34 11.35 0.72 6.78
N PRO A 35 11.08 0.11 7.95
CA PRO A 35 12.13 -0.20 8.92
C PRO A 35 13.13 -1.23 8.40
N ILE A 36 12.71 -2.18 7.55
CA ILE A 36 13.60 -3.19 6.95
C ILE A 36 14.63 -2.49 6.05
N VAL A 37 14.17 -1.58 5.18
CA VAL A 37 15.05 -0.83 4.26
C VAL A 37 16.01 0.07 5.04
N ILE A 38 15.53 0.75 6.09
CA ILE A 38 16.38 1.60 6.94
C ILE A 38 17.49 0.77 7.60
N ASN A 39 17.14 -0.36 8.24
CA ASN A 39 18.12 -1.26 8.85
C ASN A 39 19.12 -1.85 7.85
N LEU A 40 18.71 -2.05 6.60
CA LEU A 40 19.61 -2.51 5.54
C LEU A 40 20.58 -1.40 5.11
N ASN A 41 20.10 -0.16 5.00
CA ASN A 41 20.95 0.99 4.66
C ASN A 41 22.01 1.25 5.74
N ASP A 42 21.61 1.18 7.02
CA ASP A 42 22.53 1.33 8.16
C ASP A 42 23.60 0.23 8.24
N LYS A 43 23.43 -0.90 7.55
CA LYS A 43 24.42 -1.98 7.47
C LYS A 43 25.35 -1.86 6.27
N ILE A 44 24.95 -1.10 5.26
CA ILE A 44 25.72 -0.88 4.03
C ILE A 44 26.69 0.30 4.21
N VAL A 45 26.27 1.31 4.97
CA VAL A 45 27.10 2.47 5.38
C VAL A 45 27.90 2.13 6.63
#